data_AF-A0A1A9A2L8-F1
#
_entry.id   AF-A0A1A9A2L8-F1
#
_cell.length_a   1.000
_cell.length_b   1.000
_cell.length_c   1.000
_cell.angle_alpha   90.00
_cell.angle_beta   90.00
_cell.angle_gamma   90.00
#
_symmetry.space_group_name_H-M   'P 1'
#
loop_
_entity.id
_entity.type
_entity.pdbx_description
1 polymer ?
#
loop_
_entity_poly.entity_id
_entity_poly.type
_entity_poly.pdbx_seq_one_letter_code
_entity_poly.pdbx_strand_id
1 'polypeptide(L)'
;MTAAVLRSLRAECPIVPRLSPYADQVQDWLVDQLDGLGLPPEAAARERLARAGFARYAGRLHPDADEADLRVVTALFTWFFLVDDACDGPGRPDPAGIRALRDGALNLLRDGPRVRHPGFAGPLRRLLVRAWREPRRRMPARWRLRFADAVADHLDGVGREATARAAGRAPGVDEYVALRRATSAAYVSYPLLEFTAGRPLPDAVHHHPAVRRVGERANDLLSWFNDIASLDRDRATAGGHNIVLAVAAERRVPVPTAVELVATRWRVEMARFVALRAAVPSFGPALDGSVSAHLDGVAATVRGTVDWTLESARYPVDAAG
;
A
#
# COMPACT_ATOMS: atom_id res chain seq x y z
N MET A 1 4.29 -0.45 24.47
CA MET A 1 4.05 1.01 24.30
C MET A 1 3.41 1.32 22.95
N THR A 2 4.01 0.88 21.83
CA THR A 2 3.44 1.01 20.47
C THR A 2 2.00 0.50 20.35
N ALA A 3 1.68 -0.67 20.94
CA ALA A 3 0.33 -1.23 20.92
C ALA A 3 -0.75 -0.31 21.51
N ALA A 4 -0.47 0.36 22.64
CA ALA A 4 -1.42 1.28 23.27
C ALA A 4 -1.63 2.54 22.41
N VAL A 5 -0.55 3.08 21.85
CA VAL A 5 -0.59 4.21 20.91
C VAL A 5 -1.42 3.86 19.68
N LEU A 6 -1.19 2.71 19.05
CA LEU A 6 -1.93 2.28 17.86
C LEU A 6 -3.43 2.10 18.15
N ARG A 7 -3.79 1.51 19.30
CA ARG A 7 -5.19 1.37 19.73
C ARG A 7 -5.86 2.72 19.93
N SER A 8 -5.16 3.68 20.53
CA SER A 8 -5.64 5.06 20.70
C SER A 8 -5.82 5.76 19.35
N LEU A 9 -4.83 5.72 18.46
CA LEU A 9 -4.94 6.30 17.11
C LEU A 9 -6.09 5.68 16.29
N ARG A 10 -6.31 4.37 16.40
CA ARG A 10 -7.44 3.68 15.77
C ARG A 10 -8.79 4.15 16.33
N ALA A 11 -8.91 4.29 17.65
CA ALA A 11 -10.13 4.74 18.31
C ALA A 11 -10.47 6.20 17.95
N GLU A 12 -9.46 7.04 17.75
CA GLU A 12 -9.60 8.44 17.36
C GLU A 12 -9.78 8.65 15.86
N CYS A 13 -9.64 7.60 15.03
CA CYS A 13 -9.82 7.70 13.58
C CYS A 13 -11.29 8.00 13.25
N PRO A 14 -11.62 9.18 12.66
CA PRO A 14 -13.00 9.61 12.44
C PRO A 14 -13.67 8.91 11.24
N ILE A 15 -12.92 8.10 10.49
CA ILE A 15 -13.40 7.41 9.31
C ILE A 15 -14.06 6.11 9.76
N VAL A 16 -15.30 5.87 9.34
CA VAL A 16 -16.09 4.69 9.73
C VAL A 16 -15.42 3.40 9.24
N PRO A 17 -15.21 2.38 10.09
CA PRO A 17 -14.67 1.10 9.68
C PRO A 17 -15.66 0.36 8.77
N ARG A 18 -15.16 -0.22 7.69
CA ARG A 18 -15.93 -1.08 6.79
C ARG A 18 -15.11 -2.29 6.37
N LEU A 19 -15.79 -3.36 6.01
CA LEU A 19 -15.21 -4.59 5.49
C LEU A 19 -16.17 -5.16 4.44
N SER A 20 -15.64 -5.53 3.28
CA SER A 20 -16.41 -6.22 2.25
C SER A 20 -16.97 -7.54 2.78
N PRO A 21 -18.25 -7.89 2.50
CA PRO A 21 -18.82 -9.17 2.90
C PRO A 21 -18.14 -10.38 2.22
N TYR A 22 -17.38 -10.15 1.16
CA TYR A 22 -16.68 -11.21 0.41
C TYR A 22 -15.25 -11.47 0.93
N ALA A 23 -14.78 -10.73 1.93
CA ALA A 23 -13.37 -10.76 2.34
C ALA A 23 -12.87 -12.16 2.74
N ASP A 24 -13.66 -12.90 3.52
CA ASP A 24 -13.25 -14.23 3.99
C ASP A 24 -13.31 -15.27 2.85
N GLN A 25 -14.37 -15.25 2.03
CA GLN A 25 -14.46 -16.10 0.83
C GLN A 25 -13.33 -15.84 -0.18
N VAL A 26 -12.91 -14.58 -0.34
CA VAL A 26 -11.78 -14.22 -1.21
C VAL A 26 -10.44 -14.61 -0.56
N GLN A 27 -10.35 -14.67 0.77
CA GLN A 27 -9.16 -15.18 1.47
C GLN A 27 -8.94 -16.66 1.18
N ASP A 28 -10.01 -17.47 1.24
CA ASP A 28 -9.94 -18.90 0.91
C ASP A 28 -9.53 -19.09 -0.55
N TRP A 29 -10.18 -18.36 -1.46
CA TRP A 29 -9.80 -18.36 -2.88
C TRP A 29 -8.33 -17.99 -3.11
N LEU A 30 -7.80 -17.01 -2.37
CA LEU A 30 -6.42 -16.56 -2.49
C LEU A 30 -5.44 -17.66 -2.10
N VAL A 31 -5.70 -18.37 -0.99
CA VAL A 31 -4.86 -19.49 -0.54
C VAL A 31 -4.76 -20.55 -1.62
N ASP A 32 -5.90 -20.98 -2.19
CA ASP A 32 -5.93 -21.95 -3.29
C ASP A 32 -5.14 -21.47 -4.51
N GLN A 33 -5.24 -20.17 -4.85
CA GLN A 33 -4.52 -19.63 -6.01
C GLN A 33 -3.01 -19.61 -5.79
N LEU A 34 -2.57 -19.29 -4.59
CA LEU A 34 -1.15 -19.20 -4.26
C LEU A 34 -0.52 -20.60 -4.19
N ASP A 35 -1.24 -21.58 -3.63
CA ASP A 35 -0.82 -22.99 -3.67
C ASP A 35 -0.66 -23.49 -5.11
N GLY A 36 -1.65 -23.21 -5.98
CA GLY A 36 -1.56 -23.56 -7.41
C GLY A 36 -0.42 -22.86 -8.17
N LEU A 37 0.09 -21.73 -7.65
CA LEU A 37 1.22 -21.00 -8.21
C LEU A 37 2.58 -21.42 -7.62
N GLY A 38 2.57 -22.18 -6.52
CA GLY A 38 3.75 -22.51 -5.72
C GLY A 38 4.29 -21.31 -4.92
N LEU A 39 3.41 -20.45 -4.42
CA LEU A 39 3.77 -19.23 -3.68
C LEU A 39 3.24 -19.22 -2.25
N PRO A 40 4.05 -18.79 -1.27
CA PRO A 40 5.50 -18.91 -1.26
C PRO A 40 5.94 -20.40 -1.25
N PRO A 41 7.19 -20.71 -1.66
CA PRO A 41 7.64 -22.09 -1.75
C PRO A 41 7.64 -22.79 -0.38
N GLU A 42 8.04 -22.11 0.70
CA GLU A 42 8.08 -22.70 2.04
C GLU A 42 6.69 -22.81 2.68
N ALA A 43 6.39 -23.95 3.29
CA ALA A 43 5.12 -24.19 3.99
C ALA A 43 4.86 -23.20 5.14
N ALA A 44 5.90 -22.88 5.92
CA ALA A 44 5.79 -21.88 6.99
C ALA A 44 5.52 -20.47 6.46
N ALA A 45 6.03 -20.14 5.26
CA ALA A 45 5.73 -18.86 4.61
C ALA A 45 4.28 -18.83 4.09
N ARG A 46 3.76 -19.97 3.60
CA ARG A 46 2.35 -20.10 3.18
C ARG A 46 1.40 -19.88 4.33
N GLU A 47 1.67 -20.49 5.47
CA GLU A 47 0.85 -20.33 6.66
C GLU A 47 0.88 -18.89 7.20
N ARG A 48 2.05 -18.23 7.19
CA ARG A 48 2.17 -16.80 7.52
C ARG A 48 1.37 -15.92 6.56
N LEU A 49 1.40 -16.21 5.26
CA LEU A 49 0.66 -15.47 4.25
C LEU A 49 -0.85 -15.64 4.42
N ALA A 50 -1.32 -16.87 4.67
CA ALA A 50 -2.72 -17.14 4.97
C ALA A 50 -3.20 -16.33 6.19
N ARG A 51 -2.40 -16.31 7.25
CA ARG A 51 -2.68 -15.50 8.46
C ARG A 51 -2.48 -14.00 8.28
N ALA A 52 -1.82 -13.55 7.22
CA ALA A 52 -1.66 -12.13 6.95
C ALA A 52 -2.99 -11.47 6.54
N GLY A 53 -3.96 -12.23 6.03
CA GLY A 53 -5.30 -11.72 5.75
C GLY A 53 -5.35 -10.67 4.64
N PHE A 54 -4.63 -10.89 3.52
CA PHE A 54 -4.55 -9.93 2.42
C PHE A 54 -5.90 -9.67 1.73
N ALA A 55 -6.81 -10.63 1.71
CA ALA A 55 -8.17 -10.39 1.21
C ALA A 55 -8.98 -9.49 2.16
N ARG A 56 -8.74 -9.57 3.48
CA ARG A 56 -9.32 -8.63 4.45
C ARG A 56 -8.73 -7.23 4.27
N TYR A 57 -7.42 -7.10 4.00
CA TYR A 57 -6.83 -5.81 3.64
C TYR A 57 -7.55 -5.19 2.43
N ALA A 58 -7.61 -5.94 1.32
CA ALA A 58 -8.32 -5.53 0.11
C ALA A 58 -9.80 -5.18 0.40
N GLY A 59 -10.48 -6.00 1.19
CA GLY A 59 -11.90 -5.82 1.54
C GLY A 59 -12.16 -4.61 2.43
N ARG A 60 -11.17 -4.14 3.20
CA ARG A 60 -11.27 -2.87 3.95
C ARG A 60 -11.01 -1.65 3.07
N LEU A 61 -10.11 -1.77 2.09
CA LEU A 61 -9.82 -0.71 1.12
C LEU A 61 -10.95 -0.55 0.10
N HIS A 62 -11.60 -1.66 -0.28
CA HIS A 62 -12.64 -1.72 -1.29
C HIS A 62 -13.91 -2.39 -0.72
N PRO A 63 -14.57 -1.79 0.29
CA PRO A 63 -15.69 -2.42 0.99
C PRO A 63 -16.92 -2.64 0.09
N ASP A 64 -17.05 -1.86 -0.98
CA ASP A 64 -18.15 -1.92 -1.94
C ASP A 64 -17.82 -2.72 -3.21
N ALA A 65 -16.61 -3.29 -3.33
CA ALA A 65 -16.28 -4.14 -4.48
C ALA A 65 -17.11 -5.42 -4.46
N ASP A 66 -17.57 -5.82 -5.65
CA ASP A 66 -18.12 -7.16 -5.83
C ASP A 66 -17.02 -8.22 -5.62
N GLU A 67 -17.43 -9.49 -5.49
CA GLU A 67 -16.49 -10.59 -5.24
C GLU A 67 -15.43 -10.73 -6.34
N ALA A 68 -15.82 -10.53 -7.61
CA ALA A 68 -14.93 -10.72 -8.75
C ALA A 68 -13.82 -9.65 -8.78
N ASP A 69 -14.19 -8.39 -8.53
CA ASP A 69 -13.27 -7.27 -8.43
C ASP A 69 -12.42 -7.36 -7.16
N LEU A 70 -13.00 -7.82 -6.06
CA LEU A 70 -12.26 -8.02 -4.82
C LEU A 70 -11.15 -9.07 -5.00
N ARG A 71 -11.40 -10.17 -5.73
CA ARG A 71 -10.37 -11.16 -6.09
C ARG A 71 -9.22 -10.54 -6.88
N VAL A 72 -9.53 -9.65 -7.83
CA VAL A 72 -8.54 -8.95 -8.66
C VAL A 72 -7.65 -8.06 -7.80
N VAL A 73 -8.23 -7.15 -7.00
CA VAL A 73 -7.44 -6.24 -6.17
C VAL A 73 -6.70 -6.99 -5.06
N THR A 74 -7.27 -8.05 -4.51
CA THR A 74 -6.58 -8.94 -3.55
C THR A 74 -5.34 -9.56 -4.16
N ALA A 75 -5.42 -10.08 -5.39
CA ALA A 75 -4.27 -10.65 -6.07
C ALA A 75 -3.20 -9.60 -6.39
N LEU A 76 -3.60 -8.36 -6.74
CA LEU A 76 -2.67 -7.25 -6.94
C LEU A 76 -1.97 -6.86 -5.64
N PHE A 77 -2.69 -6.64 -4.54
CA PHE A 77 -2.08 -6.32 -3.24
C PHE A 77 -1.16 -7.44 -2.76
N THR A 78 -1.56 -8.69 -2.93
CA THR A 78 -0.71 -9.85 -2.64
C THR A 78 0.59 -9.81 -3.46
N TRP A 79 0.52 -9.44 -4.74
CA TRP A 79 1.71 -9.27 -5.56
C TRP A 79 2.66 -8.20 -5.00
N PHE A 80 2.14 -7.04 -4.58
CA PHE A 80 2.97 -6.00 -3.96
C PHE A 80 3.60 -6.46 -2.64
N PHE A 81 2.85 -7.12 -1.76
CA PHE A 81 3.40 -7.68 -0.52
C PHE A 81 4.50 -8.71 -0.78
N LEU A 82 4.34 -9.57 -1.78
CA LEU A 82 5.37 -10.55 -2.12
C LEU A 82 6.62 -9.91 -2.74
N VAL A 83 6.47 -8.83 -3.50
CA VAL A 83 7.61 -8.06 -4.04
C VAL A 83 8.35 -7.33 -2.92
N ASP A 84 7.62 -6.72 -2.00
CA ASP A 84 8.16 -6.06 -0.80
C ASP A 84 8.97 -7.06 0.06
N ASP A 85 8.36 -8.20 0.41
CA ASP A 85 9.01 -9.28 1.17
C ASP A 85 10.28 -9.81 0.45
N ALA A 86 10.25 -9.92 -0.88
CA ALA A 86 11.42 -10.34 -1.66
C ALA A 86 12.53 -9.27 -1.71
N CYS A 87 12.19 -7.98 -1.65
CA CYS A 87 13.16 -6.88 -1.66
C CYS A 87 13.80 -6.62 -0.30
N ASP A 88 13.14 -7.02 0.79
CA ASP A 88 13.62 -6.83 2.16
C ASP A 88 14.15 -8.11 2.82
N GLY A 89 13.79 -9.28 2.30
CA GLY A 89 14.16 -10.58 2.86
C GLY A 89 15.61 -11.03 2.62
N PRO A 90 15.98 -12.20 3.17
CA PRO A 90 17.24 -12.86 2.86
C PRO A 90 17.36 -13.15 1.36
N GLY A 91 18.54 -12.92 0.78
CA GLY A 91 18.74 -13.09 -0.67
C GLY A 91 18.06 -12.01 -1.51
N ARG A 92 17.69 -10.86 -0.91
CA ARG A 92 17.15 -9.70 -1.63
C ARG A 92 17.99 -9.35 -2.88
N PRO A 93 17.33 -8.95 -3.98
CA PRO A 93 18.03 -8.52 -5.18
C PRO A 93 18.92 -7.30 -4.92
N ASP A 94 20.01 -7.21 -5.66
CA ASP A 94 20.79 -5.99 -5.77
C ASP A 94 20.02 -4.92 -6.56
N PRO A 95 20.51 -3.66 -6.62
CA PRO A 95 19.82 -2.62 -7.37
C PRO A 95 19.59 -2.95 -8.85
N ALA A 96 20.43 -3.79 -9.46
CA ALA A 96 20.23 -4.24 -10.84
C ALA A 96 19.06 -5.23 -10.96
N GLY A 97 18.92 -6.16 -10.02
CA GLY A 97 17.79 -7.09 -9.92
C GLY A 97 16.47 -6.37 -9.70
N ILE A 98 16.43 -5.35 -8.82
CA ILE A 98 15.23 -4.52 -8.60
C ILE A 98 14.83 -3.80 -9.90
N ARG A 99 15.80 -3.20 -10.62
CA ARG A 99 15.55 -2.58 -11.93
C ARG A 99 15.02 -3.58 -12.94
N ALA A 100 15.59 -4.78 -13.01
CA ALA A 100 15.17 -5.81 -13.96
C ALA A 100 13.74 -6.34 -13.65
N LEU A 101 13.38 -6.43 -12.37
CA LEU A 101 12.01 -6.71 -11.92
C LEU A 101 11.05 -5.60 -12.34
N ARG A 102 11.42 -4.34 -12.07
CA ARG A 102 10.66 -3.16 -12.46
C ARG A 102 10.38 -3.12 -13.96
N ASP A 103 11.42 -3.21 -14.78
CA ASP A 103 11.28 -3.10 -16.23
C ASP A 103 10.41 -4.24 -16.78
N GLY A 104 10.57 -5.45 -16.24
CA GLY A 104 9.72 -6.58 -16.61
C GLY A 104 8.25 -6.42 -16.20
N ALA A 105 7.99 -5.89 -15.01
CA ALA A 105 6.63 -5.58 -14.55
C ALA A 105 5.99 -4.48 -15.41
N LEU A 106 6.72 -3.41 -15.73
CA LEU A 106 6.23 -2.31 -16.55
C LEU A 106 5.95 -2.72 -18.00
N ASN A 107 6.82 -3.53 -18.61
CA ASN A 107 6.57 -4.12 -19.93
C ASN A 107 5.26 -4.92 -19.93
N LEU A 108 4.99 -5.68 -18.87
CA LEU A 108 3.75 -6.44 -18.74
C LEU A 108 2.53 -5.51 -18.60
N LEU A 109 2.62 -4.48 -17.77
CA LEU A 109 1.51 -3.57 -17.49
C LEU A 109 1.15 -2.72 -18.72
N ARG A 110 2.16 -2.21 -19.42
CA ARG A 110 2.01 -1.32 -20.59
C ARG A 110 1.68 -2.11 -21.86
N ASP A 111 2.48 -3.11 -22.20
CA ASP A 111 2.43 -3.78 -23.51
C ASP A 111 1.64 -5.09 -23.46
N GLY A 112 1.51 -5.69 -22.27
CA GLY A 112 0.72 -6.88 -22.01
C GLY A 112 1.54 -8.15 -21.79
N PRO A 113 0.86 -9.28 -21.50
CA PRO A 113 1.49 -10.48 -20.95
C PRO A 113 2.31 -11.30 -21.97
N ARG A 114 2.34 -10.91 -23.24
CA ARG A 114 3.16 -11.55 -24.28
C ARG A 114 4.62 -11.11 -24.21
N VAL A 115 4.88 -9.88 -23.76
CA VAL A 115 6.24 -9.37 -23.60
C VAL A 115 6.90 -10.09 -22.42
N ARG A 116 8.11 -10.59 -22.65
CA ARG A 116 8.92 -11.31 -21.68
C ARG A 116 10.13 -10.47 -21.32
N HIS A 117 10.52 -10.52 -20.06
CA HIS A 117 11.74 -9.89 -19.56
C HIS A 117 12.45 -10.88 -18.64
N PRO A 118 13.76 -11.10 -18.78
CA PRO A 118 14.48 -12.07 -17.96
C PRO A 118 14.44 -11.72 -16.46
N GLY A 119 14.38 -10.42 -16.14
CA GLY A 119 14.25 -9.94 -14.75
C GLY A 119 12.88 -10.13 -14.12
N PHE A 120 11.87 -10.58 -14.88
CA PHE A 120 10.53 -10.81 -14.34
C PHE A 120 9.94 -12.10 -14.91
N ALA A 121 10.08 -13.18 -14.14
CA ALA A 121 9.66 -14.53 -14.51
C ALA A 121 8.99 -15.25 -13.33
N GLY A 122 8.69 -16.53 -13.52
CA GLY A 122 8.23 -17.40 -12.44
C GLY A 122 6.84 -17.06 -11.88
N PRO A 123 6.57 -17.47 -10.62
CA PRO A 123 5.25 -17.34 -10.02
C PRO A 123 4.76 -15.90 -9.85
N LEU A 124 5.63 -14.95 -9.47
CA LEU A 124 5.26 -13.53 -9.34
C LEU A 124 4.74 -12.96 -10.66
N ARG A 125 5.39 -13.31 -11.78
CA ARG A 125 4.90 -12.94 -13.10
C ARG A 125 3.53 -13.54 -13.40
N ARG A 126 3.32 -14.83 -13.09
CA ARG A 126 2.04 -15.50 -13.33
C ARG A 126 0.90 -14.87 -12.53
N LEU A 127 1.17 -14.50 -11.27
CA LEU A 127 0.21 -13.78 -10.43
C LEU A 127 -0.17 -12.43 -11.05
N LEU A 128 0.81 -11.62 -11.46
CA LEU A 128 0.53 -10.32 -12.09
C LEU A 128 -0.20 -10.45 -13.42
N VAL A 129 0.17 -11.42 -14.27
CA VAL A 129 -0.56 -11.69 -15.54
C VAL A 129 -2.04 -11.93 -15.26
N ARG A 130 -2.34 -12.74 -14.25
CA ARG A 130 -3.71 -13.10 -13.88
C ARG A 130 -4.45 -11.89 -13.32
N ALA A 131 -3.85 -11.20 -12.37
CA ALA A 131 -4.45 -10.06 -11.69
C ALA A 131 -4.66 -8.86 -12.65
N TRP A 132 -3.78 -8.67 -13.64
CA TRP A 132 -3.88 -7.56 -14.58
C TRP A 132 -4.89 -7.79 -15.72
N ARG A 133 -5.43 -9.00 -15.88
CA ARG A 133 -6.34 -9.33 -17.00
C ARG A 133 -7.58 -8.44 -17.04
N GLU A 134 -8.26 -8.29 -15.89
CA GLU A 134 -9.50 -7.53 -15.79
C GLU A 134 -9.29 -6.02 -15.86
N PRO A 135 -8.36 -5.42 -15.10
CA PRO A 135 -8.06 -4.00 -15.24
C PRO A 135 -7.61 -3.63 -16.65
N ARG A 136 -6.79 -4.47 -17.31
CA ARG A 136 -6.34 -4.23 -18.68
C ARG A 136 -7.50 -4.23 -19.69
N ARG A 137 -8.51 -5.08 -19.47
CA ARG A 137 -9.68 -5.18 -20.37
C ARG A 137 -10.66 -4.03 -20.16
N ARG A 138 -10.95 -3.68 -18.90
CA ARG A 138 -12.05 -2.78 -18.53
C ARG A 138 -11.65 -1.32 -18.46
N MET A 139 -10.39 -1.02 -18.12
CA MET A 139 -9.98 0.36 -17.83
C MET A 139 -9.43 1.09 -19.07
N PRO A 140 -9.72 2.40 -19.21
CA PRO A 140 -9.27 3.19 -20.34
C PRO A 140 -7.73 3.30 -20.37
N ALA A 141 -7.17 3.57 -21.55
CA ALA A 141 -5.72 3.67 -21.75
C ALA A 141 -5.04 4.68 -20.79
N ARG A 142 -5.65 5.86 -20.59
CA ARG A 142 -5.15 6.87 -19.64
C ARG A 142 -5.00 6.31 -18.22
N TRP A 143 -5.99 5.54 -17.74
CA TRP A 143 -5.94 4.93 -16.42
C TRP A 143 -4.84 3.87 -16.33
N ARG A 144 -4.70 3.05 -17.38
CA ARG A 144 -3.66 2.00 -17.44
C ARG A 144 -2.25 2.60 -17.41
N LEU A 145 -2.05 3.75 -18.07
CA LEU A 145 -0.81 4.51 -17.99
C LEU A 145 -0.56 5.03 -16.56
N ARG A 146 -1.55 5.70 -15.94
CA ARG A 146 -1.42 6.17 -14.55
C ARG A 146 -1.11 5.04 -13.56
N PHE A 147 -1.76 3.88 -13.71
CA PHE A 147 -1.46 2.71 -12.88
C PHE A 147 -0.03 2.22 -13.10
N ALA A 148 0.41 2.07 -14.35
CA ALA A 148 1.78 1.66 -14.65
C ALA A 148 2.82 2.67 -14.12
N ASP A 149 2.54 3.97 -14.20
CA ASP A 149 3.42 5.02 -13.68
C ASP A 149 3.47 5.02 -12.14
N ALA A 150 2.35 4.74 -11.46
CA ALA A 150 2.35 4.54 -10.01
C ALA A 150 3.17 3.31 -9.59
N VAL A 151 3.09 2.21 -10.35
CA VAL A 151 3.94 1.02 -10.13
C VAL A 151 5.41 1.35 -10.39
N ALA A 152 5.71 2.15 -11.42
CA ALA A 152 7.06 2.60 -11.70
C ALA A 152 7.64 3.41 -10.55
N ASP A 153 6.91 4.42 -10.06
CA ASP A 153 7.34 5.26 -8.93
C ASP A 153 7.55 4.43 -7.66
N HIS A 154 6.67 3.47 -7.39
CA HIS A 154 6.82 2.56 -6.26
C HIS A 154 8.11 1.74 -6.34
N LEU A 155 8.37 1.06 -7.46
CA LEU A 155 9.56 0.21 -7.63
C LEU A 155 10.85 1.04 -7.74
N ASP A 156 10.78 2.26 -8.27
CA ASP A 156 11.88 3.24 -8.21
C ASP A 156 12.16 3.69 -6.77
N GLY A 157 11.10 3.89 -5.96
CA GLY A 157 11.19 4.09 -4.52
C GLY A 157 11.94 2.96 -3.83
N VAL A 158 11.53 1.70 -4.07
CA VAL A 158 12.17 0.51 -3.49
C VAL A 158 13.65 0.43 -3.89
N GLY A 159 13.99 0.74 -5.15
CA GLY A 159 15.39 0.81 -5.60
C GLY A 159 16.21 1.91 -4.92
N ARG A 160 15.62 3.09 -4.69
CA ARG A 160 16.24 4.19 -3.93
C ARG A 160 16.47 3.79 -2.47
N GLU A 161 15.48 3.18 -1.82
CA GLU A 161 15.58 2.70 -0.45
C GLU A 161 16.66 1.62 -0.30
N ALA A 162 16.70 0.65 -1.22
CA ALA A 162 17.74 -0.38 -1.24
C ALA A 162 19.15 0.22 -1.38
N THR A 163 19.30 1.25 -2.21
CA THR A 163 20.57 1.97 -2.41
C THR A 163 20.97 2.75 -1.14
N ALA A 164 20.04 3.48 -0.52
CA ALA A 164 20.29 4.21 0.72
C ALA A 164 20.68 3.26 1.87
N ARG A 165 19.97 2.14 1.98
CA ARG A 165 20.26 1.06 2.93
C ARG A 165 21.66 0.47 2.73
N ALA A 166 22.06 0.20 1.48
CA ALA A 166 23.40 -0.30 1.17
C ALA A 166 24.51 0.71 1.51
N ALA A 167 24.22 2.01 1.45
CA ALA A 167 25.15 3.07 1.83
C ALA A 167 25.23 3.30 3.36
N GLY A 168 24.40 2.62 4.17
CA GLY A 168 24.42 2.75 5.63
C GLY A 168 23.99 4.11 6.17
N ARG A 169 23.34 4.94 5.35
CA ARG A 169 22.90 6.29 5.72
C ARG A 169 21.42 6.28 6.11
N ALA A 170 21.13 6.62 7.37
CA ALA A 170 19.76 6.87 7.80
C ALA A 170 19.22 8.17 7.18
N PRO A 171 17.97 8.19 6.67
CA PRO A 171 17.38 9.39 6.11
C PRO A 171 16.96 10.39 7.22
N GLY A 172 16.99 11.68 6.90
CA GLY A 172 16.31 12.70 7.71
C GLY A 172 14.78 12.58 7.62
N VAL A 173 14.03 13.34 8.42
CA VAL A 173 12.56 13.21 8.47
C VAL A 173 11.90 13.52 7.12
N ASP A 174 12.25 14.65 6.50
CA ASP A 174 11.62 15.07 5.23
C ASP A 174 12.02 14.16 4.05
N GLU A 175 13.28 13.72 4.03
CA GLU A 175 13.78 12.74 3.07
C GLU A 175 13.03 11.41 3.21
N TYR A 176 12.86 10.94 4.44
CA TYR A 176 12.13 9.71 4.72
C TYR A 176 10.67 9.82 4.27
N VAL A 177 9.97 10.92 4.59
CA VAL A 177 8.57 11.11 4.18
C VAL A 177 8.44 11.10 2.65
N ALA A 178 9.35 11.75 1.93
CA ALA A 178 9.34 11.76 0.47
C ALA A 178 9.57 10.36 -0.13
N LEU A 179 10.53 9.62 0.41
CA LEU A 179 10.82 8.24 -0.01
C LEU A 179 9.65 7.31 0.33
N ARG A 180 9.13 7.39 1.56
CA ARG A 180 8.09 6.52 2.08
C ARG A 180 6.78 6.64 1.30
N ARG A 181 6.44 7.82 0.78
CA ARG A 181 5.29 7.99 -0.10
C ARG A 181 5.37 7.17 -1.38
N ALA A 182 6.58 6.96 -1.92
CA ALA A 182 6.79 6.07 -3.06
C ALA A 182 6.77 4.60 -2.61
N THR A 183 7.38 4.27 -1.47
CA THR A 183 7.53 2.87 -1.05
C THR A 183 6.30 2.28 -0.34
N SER A 184 5.33 3.08 0.10
CA SER A 184 4.10 2.61 0.75
C SER A 184 3.11 1.89 -0.18
N ALA A 185 3.31 1.99 -1.50
CA ALA A 185 2.38 1.54 -2.54
C ALA A 185 0.97 2.19 -2.50
N ALA A 186 0.75 3.25 -1.69
CA ALA A 186 -0.54 3.92 -1.60
C ALA A 186 -0.97 4.54 -2.94
N TYR A 187 -0.04 5.12 -3.70
CA TYR A 187 -0.37 5.67 -5.02
C TYR A 187 -0.74 4.58 -6.05
N VAL A 188 -0.35 3.33 -5.82
CA VAL A 188 -0.80 2.20 -6.62
C VAL A 188 -2.22 1.77 -6.26
N SER A 189 -2.64 1.95 -5.00
CA SER A 189 -3.99 1.59 -4.55
C SER A 189 -5.06 2.56 -5.05
N TYR A 190 -4.75 3.84 -5.23
CA TYR A 190 -5.76 4.85 -5.61
C TYR A 190 -6.39 4.63 -6.98
N PRO A 191 -5.65 4.29 -8.06
CA PRO A 191 -6.28 3.92 -9.32
C PRO A 191 -7.18 2.69 -9.19
N LEU A 192 -6.88 1.74 -8.30
CA LEU A 192 -7.71 0.56 -8.10
C LEU A 192 -9.09 0.91 -7.54
N LEU A 193 -9.22 2.01 -6.79
CA LEU A 193 -10.53 2.52 -6.35
C LEU A 193 -11.42 2.86 -7.55
N GLU A 194 -10.85 3.46 -8.59
CA GLU A 194 -11.57 3.78 -9.83
C GLU A 194 -11.98 2.50 -10.58
N PHE A 195 -11.14 1.46 -10.54
CA PHE A 195 -11.41 0.16 -11.15
C PHE A 195 -12.60 -0.54 -10.48
N THR A 196 -12.57 -0.68 -9.15
CA THR A 196 -13.64 -1.36 -8.40
C THR A 196 -14.93 -0.56 -8.41
N ALA A 197 -14.86 0.77 -8.48
CA ALA A 197 -16.06 1.61 -8.60
C ALA A 197 -16.62 1.68 -10.04
N GLY A 198 -15.87 1.21 -11.05
CA GLY A 198 -16.22 1.36 -12.47
C GLY A 198 -16.29 2.82 -12.93
N ARG A 199 -15.60 3.73 -12.24
CA ARG A 199 -15.73 5.20 -12.41
C ARG A 199 -14.35 5.84 -12.63
N PRO A 200 -13.73 5.69 -13.82
CA PRO A 200 -12.43 6.27 -14.10
C PRO A 200 -12.50 7.80 -14.16
N LEU A 201 -11.69 8.47 -13.33
CA LEU A 201 -11.56 9.91 -13.30
C LEU A 201 -10.85 10.44 -14.56
N PRO A 202 -11.31 11.57 -15.14
CA PRO A 202 -10.54 12.32 -16.13
C PRO A 202 -9.19 12.78 -15.55
N ASP A 203 -8.18 12.93 -16.41
CA ASP A 203 -6.82 13.32 -15.98
C ASP A 203 -6.81 14.71 -15.31
N ALA A 204 -7.62 15.65 -15.78
CA ALA A 204 -7.76 16.97 -15.17
C ALA A 204 -8.23 16.91 -13.70
N VAL A 205 -9.10 15.95 -13.36
CA VAL A 205 -9.58 15.74 -11.98
C VAL A 205 -8.52 15.01 -11.16
N HIS A 206 -7.99 13.91 -11.69
CA HIS A 206 -6.99 13.10 -11.01
C HIS A 206 -5.73 13.91 -10.66
N HIS A 207 -5.28 14.79 -11.55
CA HIS A 207 -4.13 15.66 -11.32
C HIS A 207 -4.46 16.97 -10.62
N HIS A 208 -5.74 17.23 -10.31
CA HIS A 208 -6.13 18.47 -9.63
C HIS A 208 -5.42 18.58 -8.27
N PRO A 209 -4.82 19.73 -7.93
CA PRO A 209 -4.04 19.89 -6.70
C PRO A 209 -4.80 19.52 -5.42
N ALA A 210 -6.10 19.81 -5.35
CA ALA A 210 -6.92 19.44 -4.19
C ALA A 210 -7.03 17.92 -4.01
N VAL A 211 -7.25 17.17 -5.10
CA VAL A 211 -7.34 15.70 -5.06
C VAL A 211 -5.99 15.09 -4.70
N ARG A 212 -4.90 15.58 -5.31
CA ARG A 212 -3.53 15.14 -5.01
C ARG A 212 -3.15 15.34 -3.55
N ARG A 213 -3.47 16.51 -2.96
CA ARG A 213 -3.19 16.82 -1.55
C ARG A 213 -3.92 15.87 -0.59
N VAL A 214 -5.15 15.48 -0.90
CA VAL A 214 -5.88 14.47 -0.12
C VAL A 214 -5.14 13.13 -0.17
N GLY A 215 -4.73 12.68 -1.36
CA GLY A 215 -3.95 11.46 -1.54
C GLY A 215 -2.60 11.48 -0.82
N GLU A 216 -1.87 12.61 -0.87
CA GLU A 216 -0.60 12.77 -0.15
C GLU A 216 -0.78 12.64 1.38
N ARG A 217 -1.82 13.26 1.95
CA ARG A 217 -2.10 13.12 3.38
C ARG A 217 -2.57 11.73 3.76
N ALA A 218 -3.39 11.09 2.94
CA ALA A 218 -3.79 9.71 3.16
C ALA A 218 -2.58 8.76 3.19
N ASN A 219 -1.65 8.94 2.25
CA ASN A 219 -0.41 8.18 2.18
C ASN A 219 0.45 8.37 3.44
N ASP A 220 0.63 9.61 3.91
CA ASP A 220 1.32 9.89 5.17
C ASP A 220 0.66 9.17 6.36
N LEU A 221 -0.67 9.26 6.48
CA LEU A 221 -1.41 8.67 7.60
C LEU A 221 -1.32 7.15 7.64
N LEU A 222 -1.53 6.47 6.50
CA LEU A 222 -1.43 5.01 6.46
C LEU A 222 0.02 4.54 6.66
N SER A 223 0.99 5.28 6.13
CA SER A 223 2.41 4.92 6.22
C SER A 223 2.92 5.09 7.65
N TRP A 224 2.66 6.21 8.31
CA TRP A 224 3.15 6.42 9.68
C TRP A 224 2.47 5.51 10.70
N PHE A 225 1.20 5.16 10.49
CA PHE A 225 0.55 4.14 11.32
C PHE A 225 1.23 2.78 11.14
N ASN A 226 1.52 2.40 9.89
CA ASN A 226 2.27 1.20 9.58
C ASN A 226 3.65 1.21 10.26
N ASP A 227 4.39 2.29 10.12
CA ASP A 227 5.74 2.45 10.67
C ASP A 227 5.75 2.33 12.21
N ILE A 228 4.75 2.85 12.93
CA ILE A 228 4.63 2.64 14.38
C ILE A 228 4.41 1.15 14.70
N ALA A 229 3.59 0.45 13.90
CA ALA A 229 3.29 -0.97 14.09
C ALA A 229 4.44 -1.90 13.69
N SER A 230 5.25 -1.52 12.70
CA SER A 230 6.38 -2.30 12.21
C SER A 230 7.72 -1.92 12.83
N LEU A 231 7.75 -0.95 13.77
CA LEU A 231 8.97 -0.37 14.33
C LEU A 231 10.04 -1.40 14.74
N ASP A 232 9.66 -2.44 15.49
CA ASP A 232 10.61 -3.44 15.97
C ASP A 232 11.19 -4.28 14.83
N ARG A 233 10.37 -4.62 13.83
CA ARG A 233 10.81 -5.30 12.61
C ARG A 233 11.72 -4.41 11.79
N ASP A 234 11.31 -3.18 11.52
CA ASP A 234 12.02 -2.27 10.63
C ASP A 234 13.39 -1.86 11.21
N ARG A 235 13.49 -1.79 12.55
CA ARG A 235 14.76 -1.63 13.25
C ARG A 235 15.75 -2.76 12.97
N ALA A 236 15.25 -3.99 12.80
CA ALA A 236 16.08 -5.18 12.55
C ALA A 236 16.38 -5.39 11.06
N THR A 237 15.45 -5.07 10.15
CA THR A 237 15.54 -5.48 8.74
C THR A 237 15.55 -4.34 7.72
N ALA A 238 14.93 -3.19 8.01
CA ALA A 238 14.76 -2.10 7.03
C ALA A 238 15.94 -1.12 6.98
N GLY A 239 17.05 -1.41 7.66
CA GLY A 239 18.20 -0.50 7.72
C GLY A 239 17.87 0.86 8.36
N GLY A 240 16.84 0.91 9.21
CA GLY A 240 16.42 2.13 9.91
C GLY A 240 15.43 3.01 9.15
N HIS A 241 14.90 2.57 8.00
CA HIS A 241 13.87 3.30 7.23
C HIS A 241 12.50 3.23 7.92
N ASN A 242 12.28 4.12 8.90
CA ASN A 242 11.04 4.24 9.64
C ASN A 242 10.90 5.67 10.18
N ILE A 243 9.70 6.27 10.10
CA ILE A 243 9.50 7.67 10.53
C ILE A 243 9.87 7.89 12.01
N VAL A 244 9.62 6.92 12.88
CA VAL A 244 9.95 7.00 14.31
C VAL A 244 11.46 7.06 14.50
N LEU A 245 12.22 6.24 13.74
CA LEU A 245 13.67 6.21 13.81
C LEU A 245 14.28 7.50 13.25
N ALA A 246 13.74 8.02 12.13
CA ALA A 246 14.14 9.30 11.57
C ALA A 246 13.90 10.47 12.56
N VAL A 247 12.71 10.51 13.20
CA VAL A 247 12.38 11.53 14.21
C VAL A 247 13.27 11.41 15.44
N ALA A 248 13.52 10.19 15.94
CA ALA A 248 14.40 9.97 17.09
C ALA A 248 15.82 10.48 16.83
N ALA A 249 16.37 10.18 15.64
CA ALA A 249 17.69 10.61 15.23
C ALA A 249 17.78 12.13 15.04
N GLU A 250 16.85 12.73 14.28
CA GLU A 250 16.87 14.15 13.95
C GLU A 250 16.63 15.04 15.19
N ARG A 251 15.74 14.63 16.09
CA ARG A 251 15.41 15.37 17.32
C ARG A 251 16.29 14.99 18.50
N ARG A 252 17.16 13.98 18.37
CA ARG A 252 18.00 13.43 19.45
C ARG A 252 17.20 13.04 20.69
N VAL A 253 16.07 12.38 20.49
CA VAL A 253 15.18 11.92 21.57
C VAL A 253 15.13 10.38 21.63
N PRO A 254 14.81 9.80 22.80
CA PRO A 254 14.57 8.36 22.89
C PRO A 254 13.44 7.89 21.96
N VAL A 255 13.53 6.65 21.46
CA VAL A 255 12.51 6.04 20.59
C VAL A 255 11.10 6.11 21.19
N PRO A 256 10.89 5.86 22.51
CA PRO A 256 9.59 6.07 23.14
C PRO A 256 9.00 7.46 22.91
N THR A 257 9.80 8.50 23.10
CA THR A 257 9.40 9.89 22.86
C THR A 257 9.10 10.14 21.38
N ALA A 258 9.89 9.57 20.46
CA ALA A 258 9.64 9.70 19.03
C ALA A 258 8.32 9.06 18.59
N VAL A 259 7.91 7.92 19.18
CA VAL A 259 6.60 7.31 18.92
C VAL A 259 5.47 8.27 19.27
N GLU A 260 5.53 8.91 20.44
CA GLU A 260 4.50 9.89 20.85
C GLU A 260 4.47 11.14 19.96
N LEU A 261 5.64 11.61 19.51
CA LEU A 261 5.74 12.72 18.55
C LEU A 261 5.11 12.37 17.20
N VAL A 262 5.38 11.17 16.68
CA VAL A 262 4.78 10.69 15.43
C VAL A 262 3.27 10.50 15.60
N ALA A 263 2.81 9.94 16.73
CA ALA A 263 1.39 9.79 17.02
C ALA A 263 0.66 11.14 17.11
N THR A 264 1.29 12.14 17.74
CA THR A 264 0.77 13.52 17.79
C THR A 264 0.69 14.13 16.38
N ARG A 265 1.74 13.95 15.56
CA ARG A 265 1.73 14.39 14.17
C ARG A 265 0.63 13.71 13.37
N TRP A 266 0.41 12.41 13.57
CA TRP A 266 -0.66 11.65 12.91
C TRP A 266 -2.03 12.24 13.21
N ARG A 267 -2.33 12.59 14.47
CA ARG A 267 -3.60 13.24 14.86
C ARG A 267 -3.82 14.57 14.14
N VAL A 268 -2.78 15.39 14.09
CA VAL A 268 -2.83 16.70 13.39
C VAL A 268 -3.08 16.50 11.90
N GLU A 269 -2.38 15.56 11.26
CA GLU A 269 -2.59 15.28 9.84
C GLU A 269 -3.93 14.61 9.55
N MET A 270 -4.52 13.86 10.49
CA MET A 270 -5.86 13.30 10.34
C MET A 270 -6.92 14.41 10.30
N ALA A 271 -6.83 15.39 11.20
CA ALA A 271 -7.71 16.56 11.16
C ALA A 271 -7.55 17.35 9.85
N ARG A 272 -6.31 17.53 9.38
CA ARG A 272 -6.02 18.19 8.09
C ARG A 272 -6.56 17.39 6.90
N PHE A 273 -6.44 16.06 6.91
CA PHE A 273 -6.96 15.16 5.88
C PHE A 273 -8.47 15.31 5.75
N VAL A 274 -9.21 15.31 6.87
CA VAL A 274 -10.66 15.51 6.90
C VAL A 274 -11.03 16.88 6.30
N ALA A 275 -10.34 17.95 6.72
CA ALA A 275 -10.58 19.30 6.21
C ALA A 275 -10.27 19.42 4.71
N LEU A 276 -9.15 18.86 4.23
CA LEU A 276 -8.77 18.86 2.82
C LEU A 276 -9.78 18.11 1.95
N ARG A 277 -10.27 16.95 2.42
CA ARG A 277 -11.28 16.18 1.70
C ARG A 277 -12.60 16.96 1.57
N ALA A 278 -13.02 17.66 2.63
CA ALA A 278 -14.20 18.51 2.59
C ALA A 278 -14.04 19.76 1.69
N ALA A 279 -12.80 20.22 1.49
CA ALA A 279 -12.49 21.40 0.69
C ALA A 279 -12.25 21.10 -0.81
N VAL A 280 -12.37 19.85 -1.26
CA VAL A 280 -12.28 19.52 -2.68
C VAL A 280 -13.45 20.20 -3.41
N PRO A 281 -13.20 21.02 -4.45
CA PRO A 281 -14.27 21.72 -5.16
C PRO A 281 -15.14 20.75 -5.95
N SER A 282 -16.36 21.19 -6.30
CA SER A 282 -17.15 20.52 -7.33
C SER A 282 -16.43 20.60 -8.68
N PHE A 283 -16.49 19.50 -9.42
CA PHE A 283 -16.03 19.40 -10.82
C PHE A 283 -17.22 19.36 -11.78
N GLY A 284 -18.41 19.72 -11.30
CA GLY A 284 -19.68 19.69 -12.01
C GLY A 284 -20.48 18.41 -11.72
N PRO A 285 -21.82 18.47 -11.84
CA PRO A 285 -22.71 17.36 -11.44
C PRO A 285 -22.41 16.01 -12.08
N ALA A 286 -21.86 16.02 -13.30
CA ALA A 286 -21.49 14.81 -14.03
C ALA A 286 -20.28 14.08 -13.44
N LEU A 287 -19.39 14.78 -12.73
CA LEU A 287 -18.14 14.23 -12.18
C LEU A 287 -18.19 14.09 -10.65
N ASP A 288 -18.98 14.90 -9.96
CA ASP A 288 -19.00 14.96 -8.49
C ASP A 288 -19.24 13.59 -7.83
N GLY A 289 -20.12 12.76 -8.40
CA GLY A 289 -20.35 11.40 -7.87
C GLY A 289 -19.10 10.50 -7.98
N SER A 290 -18.33 10.62 -9.07
CA SER A 290 -17.09 9.86 -9.25
C SER A 290 -15.95 10.40 -8.38
N VAL A 291 -15.89 11.72 -8.20
CA VAL A 291 -14.92 12.36 -7.29
C VAL A 291 -15.21 11.96 -5.85
N SER A 292 -16.46 12.03 -5.40
CA SER A 292 -16.85 11.61 -4.04
C SER A 292 -16.47 10.15 -3.80
N ALA A 293 -16.84 9.24 -4.72
CA ALA A 293 -16.49 7.82 -4.60
C ALA A 293 -14.97 7.59 -4.51
N HIS A 294 -14.17 8.35 -5.26
CA HIS A 294 -12.72 8.29 -5.17
C HIS A 294 -12.19 8.79 -3.81
N LEU A 295 -12.68 9.93 -3.32
CA LEU A 295 -12.29 10.49 -2.03
C LEU A 295 -12.69 9.59 -0.86
N ASP A 296 -13.87 8.96 -0.94
CA ASP A 296 -14.35 7.97 0.02
C ASP A 296 -13.46 6.72 0.01
N GLY A 297 -13.09 6.25 -1.17
CA GLY A 297 -12.12 5.18 -1.35
C GLY A 297 -10.75 5.52 -0.74
N VAL A 298 -10.23 6.73 -0.97
CA VAL A 298 -8.96 7.18 -0.38
C VAL A 298 -9.06 7.19 1.15
N ALA A 299 -10.16 7.66 1.72
CA ALA A 299 -10.41 7.58 3.16
C ALA A 299 -10.48 6.13 3.67
N ALA A 300 -11.13 5.23 2.93
CA ALA A 300 -11.18 3.81 3.23
C ALA A 300 -9.78 3.18 3.22
N THR A 301 -8.85 3.65 2.37
CA THR A 301 -7.46 3.15 2.42
C THR A 301 -6.74 3.47 3.72
N VAL A 302 -6.99 4.65 4.30
CA VAL A 302 -6.43 5.03 5.60
C VAL A 302 -7.03 4.17 6.69
N ARG A 303 -8.36 4.13 6.78
CA ARG A 303 -9.07 3.38 7.82
C ARG A 303 -8.80 1.88 7.73
N GLY A 304 -8.82 1.35 6.52
CA GLY A 304 -8.60 -0.06 6.25
C GLY A 304 -7.19 -0.51 6.61
N THR A 305 -6.18 0.33 6.34
CA THR A 305 -4.80 0.06 6.78
C THR A 305 -4.69 0.09 8.30
N VAL A 306 -5.30 1.07 8.97
CA VAL A 306 -5.33 1.17 10.44
C VAL A 306 -5.95 -0.09 11.08
N ASP A 307 -7.12 -0.51 10.62
CA ASP A 307 -7.80 -1.68 11.16
C ASP A 307 -7.05 -2.98 10.84
N TRP A 308 -6.64 -3.18 9.57
CA TRP A 308 -5.95 -4.40 9.15
C TRP A 308 -4.60 -4.58 9.84
N THR A 309 -3.85 -3.50 10.06
CA THR A 309 -2.55 -3.54 10.74
C THR A 309 -2.66 -4.11 12.16
N LEU A 310 -3.78 -3.91 12.85
CA LEU A 310 -4.03 -4.49 14.18
C LEU A 310 -4.61 -5.90 14.16
N GLU A 311 -5.17 -6.34 13.02
CA GLU A 311 -5.79 -7.67 12.86
C GLU A 311 -4.82 -8.69 12.26
N SER A 312 -3.89 -8.24 11.44
CA SER A 312 -3.01 -9.08 10.65
C SER A 312 -1.88 -9.66 11.51
N ALA A 313 -1.66 -10.97 11.39
CA ALA A 313 -0.48 -11.62 11.98
C ALA A 313 0.86 -11.11 11.39
N ARG A 314 0.83 -10.29 10.33
CA ARG A 314 2.02 -9.60 9.79
C ARG A 314 2.59 -8.58 10.78
N TYR A 315 1.80 -8.10 11.74
CA TYR A 315 2.22 -7.21 12.81
C TYR A 315 1.88 -7.87 14.15
N PRO A 316 2.86 -8.40 14.90
CA PRO A 316 2.63 -8.88 16.25
C PRO A 316 2.40 -7.68 17.16
N VAL A 317 1.20 -7.10 17.11
CA VAL A 317 0.75 -6.14 18.10
C VAL A 317 0.18 -6.99 19.22
N ASP A 318 0.93 -7.15 20.31
CA ASP A 318 0.51 -8.01 21.44
C ASP A 318 -0.96 -7.76 21.78
N ALA A 319 -1.76 -8.83 21.65
CA ALA A 319 -3.14 -8.92 22.08
C ALA A 319 -3.18 -8.92 23.61
N ALA A 320 -2.81 -7.80 24.22
CA ALA A 320 -2.97 -7.61 25.64
C ALA A 320 -4.42 -7.24 25.93
N GLY A 321 -5.18 -8.24 26.38
CA GLY A 321 -6.30 -8.16 27.34
C GLY A 321 -7.56 -7.47 26.88
#